data_AF-A0A4Y8RY46-F1
#
_entry.id   AF-A0A4Y8RY46-F1
#
_cell.length_a   1.000
_cell.length_b   1.000
_cell.length_c   1.000
_cell.angle_alpha   90.00
_cell.angle_beta   90.00
_cell.angle_gamma   90.00
#
_symmetry.space_group_name_H-M   'P 1'
#
loop_
_entity.id
_entity.type
_entity.pdbx_description
1 polymer ?
#
loop_
_entity_poly.entity_id
_entity_poly.type
_entity_poly.pdbx_seq_one_letter_code
_entity_poly.pdbx_strand_id
1 'polypeptide(L)'
;MKSKEEILNSYYSQGADGMREISADGLLKAMEEYRLQAEEAAFNAAKAYEDDVTGGKELFETFADYKASLDIPLPAPPEPTEAQTIQFMADSILEMFIPHDKSINSLSFDIRSDGKGYTVNYTKGHDERWAFTGYLNR
;
A
#
# COMPACT_ATOMS: atom_id res chain seq x y z
N MET A 1 -31.91 3.27 -8.68
CA MET A 1 -31.28 2.91 -7.39
C MET A 1 -32.32 2.18 -6.56
N LYS A 2 -31.98 1.04 -5.98
CA LYS A 2 -32.83 0.34 -5.01
C LYS A 2 -32.67 1.01 -3.63
N SER A 3 -33.70 0.97 -2.79
CA SER A 3 -33.56 1.39 -1.39
C SER A 3 -32.69 0.40 -0.61
N LYS A 4 -32.19 0.84 0.55
CA LYS A 4 -31.46 -0.02 1.48
C LYS A 4 -32.27 -1.26 1.86
N GLU A 5 -33.57 -1.10 2.07
CA GLU A 5 -34.49 -2.16 2.44
C GLU A 5 -34.72 -3.13 1.28
N GLU A 6 -34.80 -2.64 0.05
CA GLU A 6 -34.93 -3.49 -1.15
C GLU A 6 -33.67 -4.33 -1.39
N ILE A 7 -32.49 -3.73 -1.21
CA ILE A 7 -31.21 -4.44 -1.28
C ILE A 7 -31.11 -5.46 -0.15
N LEU A 8 -31.41 -5.09 1.09
CA LEU A 8 -31.36 -6.04 2.19
C LEU A 8 -32.33 -7.21 1.99
N ASN A 9 -33.54 -6.92 1.48
CA ASN A 9 -34.57 -7.92 1.19
C ASN A 9 -34.17 -8.95 0.13
N SER A 10 -33.30 -8.62 -0.83
CA SER A 10 -32.87 -9.56 -1.88
C SER A 10 -31.91 -10.64 -1.38
N TYR A 11 -31.28 -10.43 -0.22
CA TYR A 11 -30.31 -11.36 0.37
C TYR A 11 -30.88 -12.21 1.51
N TYR A 12 -32.14 -11.99 1.91
CA TYR A 12 -32.81 -12.88 2.85
C TYR A 12 -33.16 -14.21 2.20
N SER A 13 -32.86 -15.29 2.90
CA SER A 13 -33.32 -16.65 2.62
C SER A 13 -34.39 -17.08 3.63
N GLN A 14 -35.15 -18.12 3.30
CA GLN A 14 -36.07 -18.73 4.25
C GLN A 14 -35.34 -19.78 5.08
N GLY A 15 -35.34 -19.59 6.41
CA GLY A 15 -34.79 -20.53 7.38
C GLY A 15 -35.64 -21.80 7.50
N ALA A 16 -35.10 -22.83 8.16
CA ALA A 16 -35.77 -24.12 8.34
C ALA A 16 -37.08 -24.03 9.17
N ASP A 17 -37.24 -22.95 9.94
CA ASP A 17 -38.42 -22.61 10.72
C ASP A 17 -39.44 -21.77 9.94
N GLY A 18 -39.17 -21.47 8.66
CA GLY A 18 -39.99 -20.63 7.81
C GLY A 18 -39.78 -19.13 8.00
N MET A 19 -38.91 -18.70 8.93
CA MET A 19 -38.59 -17.29 9.17
C MET A 19 -37.59 -16.78 8.14
N ARG A 20 -37.62 -15.48 7.84
CA ARG A 20 -36.62 -14.86 6.96
C ARG A 20 -35.33 -14.67 7.76
N GLU A 21 -34.26 -15.27 7.28
CA GLU A 21 -32.93 -15.16 7.87
C GLU A 21 -31.94 -14.64 6.82
N ILE A 22 -30.96 -13.87 7.28
CA ILE A 22 -29.86 -13.40 6.45
C ILE A 22 -28.56 -13.95 7.04
N SER A 23 -27.76 -14.61 6.20
CA SER A 23 -26.44 -15.08 6.61
C SER A 23 -25.47 -13.91 6.70
N ALA A 24 -24.34 -14.09 7.41
CA ALA A 24 -23.28 -13.09 7.45
C ALA A 24 -22.80 -12.69 6.04
N ASP A 25 -22.62 -13.67 5.16
CA ASP A 25 -22.25 -13.44 3.75
C ASP A 25 -23.34 -12.68 2.99
N GLY A 26 -24.61 -12.97 3.24
CA GLY A 26 -25.74 -12.26 2.63
C GLY A 26 -25.78 -10.80 3.06
N LEU A 27 -25.52 -10.53 4.35
CA LEU A 27 -25.45 -9.16 4.87
C LEU A 27 -24.26 -8.39 4.27
N LEU A 28 -23.08 -9.02 4.19
CA LEU A 28 -21.90 -8.40 3.58
C LEU A 28 -22.15 -8.06 2.11
N LYS A 29 -22.78 -8.95 1.34
CA LYS A 29 -23.16 -8.68 -0.05
C LYS A 29 -24.18 -7.54 -0.16
N ALA A 30 -25.17 -7.49 0.72
CA ALA A 30 -26.15 -6.41 0.76
C ALA A 30 -25.50 -5.04 1.04
N MET A 31 -24.55 -5.01 1.98
CA MET A 31 -23.80 -3.80 2.30
C MET A 31 -22.92 -3.35 1.13
N GLU A 32 -22.30 -4.30 0.44
CA GLU A 32 -21.45 -4.01 -0.72
C GLU A 32 -22.28 -3.51 -1.92
N GLU A 33 -23.44 -4.11 -2.22
CA GLU A 33 -24.34 -3.61 -3.26
C GLU A 33 -24.83 -2.18 -2.91
N TYR A 34 -25.17 -1.92 -1.64
CA TYR A 34 -25.56 -0.59 -1.20
C TYR A 34 -24.41 0.44 -1.36
N ARG A 35 -23.19 0.07 -0.96
CA ARG A 35 -21.98 0.90 -1.13
C ARG A 35 -21.76 1.24 -2.60
N LEU A 36 -21.82 0.25 -3.49
CA LEU A 36 -21.63 0.45 -4.94
C LEU A 36 -22.70 1.37 -5.54
N GLN A 37 -23.97 1.17 -5.19
CA GLN A 37 -25.04 2.05 -5.68
C GLN A 37 -24.90 3.49 -5.17
N ALA A 38 -24.45 3.68 -3.92
CA ALA A 38 -24.21 5.00 -3.37
C ALA A 38 -23.03 5.69 -4.05
N GLU A 39 -21.94 4.97 -4.35
CA GLU A 39 -20.79 5.48 -5.09
C GLU A 39 -21.17 5.87 -6.53
N GLU A 40 -21.92 5.03 -7.23
CA GLU A 40 -22.41 5.34 -8.57
C GLU A 40 -23.34 6.57 -8.57
N ALA A 41 -24.22 6.68 -7.58
CA ALA A 41 -25.08 7.86 -7.42
C ALA A 41 -24.27 9.13 -7.13
N ALA A 42 -23.25 9.06 -6.28
CA ALA A 42 -22.36 10.18 -5.98
C ALA A 42 -21.54 10.60 -7.20
N PHE A 43 -21.03 9.63 -7.98
CA PHE A 43 -20.36 9.88 -9.25
C PHE A 43 -21.27 10.60 -10.24
N ASN A 44 -22.49 10.10 -10.45
CA ASN A 44 -23.45 10.70 -11.36
C ASN A 44 -23.90 12.11 -10.89
N ALA A 45 -24.05 12.31 -9.59
CA ALA A 45 -24.34 13.63 -9.02
C ALA A 45 -23.18 14.60 -9.27
N ALA A 46 -21.93 14.20 -9.02
CA ALA A 46 -20.76 15.02 -9.29
C ALA A 46 -20.67 15.40 -10.78
N LYS A 47 -20.89 14.44 -11.70
CA LYS A 47 -20.94 14.70 -13.14
C LYS A 47 -22.03 15.70 -13.54
N ALA A 48 -23.19 15.66 -12.88
CA ALA A 48 -24.30 16.60 -13.15
C ALA A 48 -24.01 18.02 -12.62
N TYR A 49 -23.26 18.14 -11.53
CA TYR A 49 -22.82 19.44 -11.01
C TYR A 49 -21.72 20.09 -11.87
N GLU A 50 -20.89 19.29 -12.53
CA GLU A 50 -19.81 19.77 -13.40
C GLU A 50 -20.27 20.29 -14.77
N ASP A 51 -21.56 20.18 -15.11
CA ASP A 51 -22.10 20.87 -16.29
C ASP A 51 -22.05 22.42 -16.16
N ASP A 52 -21.80 22.96 -14.95
CA ASP A 52 -21.63 24.40 -14.68
C ASP A 52 -20.18 24.80 -14.31
N VAL A 53 -19.28 23.81 -14.10
CA VAL A 53 -17.86 24.03 -13.77
C VAL A 53 -17.00 23.05 -14.57
N THR A 54 -16.29 23.58 -15.56
CA THR A 54 -15.38 22.85 -16.47
C THR A 54 -14.30 22.10 -15.66
N GLY A 55 -14.42 20.77 -15.53
CA GLY A 55 -13.48 20.00 -14.71
C GLY A 55 -13.52 18.48 -14.88
N GLY A 56 -14.49 17.79 -14.29
CA GLY A 56 -14.48 16.31 -14.24
C GLY A 56 -15.39 15.61 -15.24
N LYS A 57 -16.29 16.32 -15.95
CA LYS A 57 -17.15 15.69 -16.97
C LYS A 57 -16.33 15.04 -18.09
N GLU A 58 -15.13 15.55 -18.33
CA GLU A 58 -14.24 15.12 -19.41
C GLU A 58 -13.29 13.97 -19.02
N LEU A 59 -13.14 13.65 -17.72
CA LEU A 59 -12.14 12.66 -17.27
C LEU A 59 -12.64 11.22 -17.35
N PHE A 60 -13.91 10.97 -17.02
CA PHE A 60 -14.51 9.63 -17.03
C PHE A 60 -15.93 9.66 -17.60
N GLU A 61 -16.21 8.89 -18.65
CA GLU A 61 -17.52 8.84 -19.30
C GLU A 61 -18.55 8.14 -18.41
N THR A 62 -18.17 7.02 -17.81
CA THR A 62 -19.02 6.19 -16.95
C THR A 62 -18.40 5.93 -15.57
N PHE A 63 -19.23 5.52 -14.61
CA PHE A 63 -18.76 5.07 -13.30
C PHE A 63 -17.81 3.86 -13.41
N ALA A 64 -18.03 3.00 -14.41
CA ALA A 64 -17.14 1.86 -14.68
C ALA A 64 -15.74 2.32 -15.10
N ASP A 65 -15.63 3.34 -15.96
CA ASP A 65 -14.34 3.90 -16.37
C ASP A 65 -13.59 4.52 -15.18
N TYR A 66 -14.32 5.23 -14.33
CA TYR A 66 -13.77 5.77 -13.09
C TYR A 66 -13.24 4.66 -12.18
N LYS A 67 -14.00 3.58 -11.96
CA LYS A 67 -13.56 2.44 -11.14
C LYS A 67 -12.33 1.75 -11.74
N ALA A 68 -12.30 1.55 -13.06
CA ALA A 68 -11.14 0.98 -13.74
C ALA A 68 -9.88 1.84 -13.61
N SER A 69 -10.04 3.17 -13.58
CA SER A 69 -8.93 4.11 -13.36
C SER A 69 -8.33 4.07 -11.95
N LEU A 70 -9.09 3.59 -10.96
CA LEU A 70 -8.59 3.40 -9.60
C LEU A 70 -7.82 2.10 -9.46
N ASP A 71 -8.07 1.14 -10.36
CA ASP A 71 -7.47 -0.19 -10.35
C ASP A 71 -6.18 -0.22 -11.18
N ILE A 72 -5.38 0.84 -11.10
CA ILE A 72 -4.06 0.88 -11.72
C ILE A 72 -3.21 -0.14 -10.96
N PRO A 73 -2.80 -1.26 -11.59
CA PRO A 73 -1.87 -2.16 -10.95
C PRO A 73 -0.57 -1.38 -10.76
N LEU A 74 -0.30 -1.00 -9.51
CA LEU A 74 1.01 -0.46 -9.16
C LEU A 74 2.03 -1.53 -9.56
N PRO A 75 2.97 -1.23 -10.46
CA PRO A 75 4.01 -2.20 -10.78
C PRO A 75 4.69 -2.59 -9.47
N ALA A 76 4.88 -3.89 -9.26
CA ALA A 76 5.64 -4.36 -8.12
C ALA A 76 6.97 -3.60 -8.10
N PRO A 77 7.40 -3.07 -6.94
CA PRO A 77 8.67 -2.39 -6.86
C PRO A 77 9.77 -3.34 -7.36
N PRO A 78 10.77 -2.85 -8.10
CA PRO A 78 11.86 -3.69 -8.57
C PRO A 78 12.50 -4.39 -7.36
N GLU A 79 12.91 -5.65 -7.55
CA GLU A 79 13.66 -6.35 -6.51
C GLU A 79 14.92 -5.56 -6.14
N PRO A 80 15.22 -5.42 -4.84
CA PRO A 80 16.39 -4.68 -4.40
C PRO A 80 17.67 -5.37 -4.90
N THR A 81 18.62 -4.57 -5.34
CA THR A 81 19.96 -5.05 -5.69
C THR A 81 20.67 -5.61 -4.46
N GLU A 82 21.64 -6.52 -4.66
CA GLU A 82 22.47 -7.09 -3.59
C GLU A 82 23.10 -5.97 -2.72
N ALA A 83 23.56 -4.89 -3.35
CA ALA A 83 24.11 -3.72 -2.65
C ALA A 83 23.08 -3.02 -1.75
N GLN A 84 21.83 -2.86 -2.21
CA GLN A 84 20.76 -2.26 -1.41
C GLN A 84 20.38 -3.14 -0.24
N THR A 85 20.32 -4.45 -0.43
CA THR A 85 20.06 -5.41 0.64
C THR A 85 21.17 -5.36 1.69
N ILE A 86 22.43 -5.42 1.27
CA ILE A 86 23.62 -5.31 2.13
C ILE A 86 23.61 -4.01 2.93
N GLN A 87 23.38 -2.88 2.26
CA GLN A 87 23.32 -1.58 2.92
C GLN A 87 22.17 -1.54 3.93
N PHE A 88 20.97 -2.02 3.58
CA PHE A 88 19.82 -2.02 4.48
C PHE A 88 20.09 -2.81 5.77
N MET A 89 20.68 -4.01 5.64
CA MET A 89 21.05 -4.81 6.80
C MET A 89 22.13 -4.13 7.63
N ALA A 90 23.15 -3.56 6.98
CA ALA A 90 24.23 -2.85 7.65
C ALA A 90 23.71 -1.62 8.41
N ASP A 91 22.84 -0.82 7.81
CA ASP A 91 22.22 0.35 8.43
C ASP A 91 21.38 -0.04 9.65
N SER A 92 20.69 -1.19 9.60
CA SER A 92 19.86 -1.68 10.72
C SER A 92 20.65 -2.02 11.99
N ILE A 93 21.95 -2.29 11.86
CA ILE A 93 22.82 -2.68 12.97
C ILE A 93 23.95 -1.68 13.23
N LEU A 94 24.08 -0.64 12.41
CA LEU A 94 25.15 0.35 12.44
C LEU A 94 25.35 0.95 13.83
N GLU A 95 24.26 1.27 14.54
CA GLU A 95 24.29 1.87 15.88
C GLU A 95 25.07 1.04 16.91
N MET A 96 25.14 -0.28 16.74
CA MET A 96 25.90 -1.18 17.62
C MET A 96 27.42 -1.11 17.38
N PHE A 97 27.85 -0.57 16.23
CA PHE A 97 29.25 -0.48 15.81
C PHE A 97 29.80 0.94 15.83
N ILE A 98 28.97 1.95 16.14
CA ILE A 98 29.43 3.34 16.24
C ILE A 98 30.41 3.46 17.41
N PRO A 99 31.66 3.89 17.17
CA PRO A 99 32.64 4.06 18.22
C PRO A 99 32.27 5.23 19.15
N HIS A 100 32.54 5.08 20.45
CA HIS A 100 32.39 6.17 21.42
C HIS A 100 33.42 7.30 21.22
N ASP A 101 34.57 6.97 20.62
CA ASP A 101 35.60 7.94 20.30
C ASP A 101 35.21 8.79 19.09
N LYS A 102 34.99 10.08 19.34
CA LYS A 102 34.58 11.07 18.32
C LYS A 102 35.67 11.37 17.29
N SER A 103 36.92 10.97 17.53
CA SER A 103 38.03 11.15 16.58
C SER A 103 38.01 10.14 15.44
N ILE A 104 37.24 9.05 15.58
CA ILE A 104 37.13 8.02 14.55
C ILE A 104 36.14 8.46 13.48
N ASN A 105 36.62 8.51 12.24
CA ASN A 105 35.85 8.95 11.07
C ASN A 105 35.57 7.81 10.07
N SER A 106 36.03 6.60 10.35
CA SER A 106 35.76 5.42 9.53
C SER A 106 35.51 4.21 10.43
N LEU A 107 34.57 3.36 10.03
CA LEU A 107 34.31 2.08 10.68
C LEU A 107 34.04 1.01 9.63
N SER A 108 34.33 -0.23 10.00
CA SER A 108 33.99 -1.41 9.19
C SER A 108 33.59 -2.55 10.10
N PHE A 109 32.63 -3.36 9.64
CA PHE A 109 32.17 -4.54 10.36
C PHE A 109 31.68 -5.61 9.39
N ASP A 110 31.61 -6.84 9.89
CA ASP A 110 31.21 -8.00 9.11
C ASP A 110 29.72 -8.29 9.28
N ILE A 111 29.04 -8.55 8.17
CA ILE A 111 27.66 -9.04 8.12
C ILE A 111 27.57 -10.31 7.28
N ARG A 112 26.49 -11.07 7.46
CA ARG A 112 26.16 -12.23 6.64
C ARG A 112 24.78 -12.09 6.05
N SER A 113 24.66 -12.41 4.76
CA SER A 113 23.39 -12.44 4.06
C SER A 113 23.43 -13.46 2.94
N ASP A 114 22.33 -14.19 2.76
CA ASP A 114 22.18 -15.26 1.76
C ASP A 114 23.34 -16.28 1.78
N GLY A 115 23.84 -16.58 2.97
CA GLY A 115 24.96 -17.51 3.18
C GLY A 115 26.35 -16.97 2.80
N LYS A 116 26.46 -15.73 2.31
CA LYS A 116 27.72 -15.05 1.99
C LYS A 116 28.14 -14.10 3.12
N GLY A 117 29.44 -13.88 3.28
CA GLY A 117 30.01 -12.92 4.22
C GLY A 117 30.39 -11.63 3.52
N TYR A 118 30.09 -10.49 4.15
CA TYR A 118 30.45 -9.17 3.64
C TYR A 118 31.11 -8.35 4.74
N THR A 119 32.14 -7.60 4.37
CA THR A 119 32.68 -6.52 5.20
C THR A 119 32.15 -5.20 4.66
N VAL A 120 31.35 -4.50 5.47
CA VAL A 120 30.76 -3.20 5.11
C VAL A 120 31.60 -2.06 5.67
N ASN A 121 31.64 -0.95 4.94
CA ASN A 121 32.45 0.22 5.28
C ASN A 121 31.58 1.47 5.38
N TYR A 122 31.86 2.28 6.41
CA TYR A 122 31.20 3.56 6.65
C TYR A 122 32.22 4.65 6.93
N THR A 123 31.89 5.88 6.53
CA THR A 123 32.67 7.07 6.82
C THR A 123 31.77 8.13 7.45
N LYS A 124 32.28 8.83 8.47
CA LYS A 124 31.59 9.95 9.11
C LYS A 124 31.72 11.20 8.25
N GLY A 125 30.58 11.78 7.86
CA GLY A 125 30.49 13.02 7.09
C GLY A 125 30.68 14.28 7.94
N HIS A 126 30.70 15.44 7.28
CA HIS A 126 30.83 16.76 7.92
C HIS A 126 29.67 17.12 8.86
N ASP A 127 28.52 16.47 8.71
CA ASP A 127 27.32 16.62 9.53
C ASP A 127 27.25 15.60 10.67
N GLU A 128 28.37 14.95 10.98
CA GLU A 128 28.51 13.88 11.95
C GLU A 128 27.68 12.61 11.68
N ARG A 129 27.06 12.49 10.49
CA ARG A 129 26.32 11.29 10.10
C ARG A 129 27.24 10.26 9.44
N TRP A 130 27.00 8.99 9.75
CA TRP A 130 27.72 7.87 9.12
C TRP A 130 27.08 7.54 7.78
N ALA A 131 27.89 7.52 6.72
CA ALA A 131 27.45 7.20 5.38
C ALA A 131 28.09 5.88 4.92
N PHE A 132 27.26 5.00 4.36
CA PHE A 132 27.71 3.77 3.72
C PHE A 132 28.60 4.11 2.51
N THR A 133 29.83 3.57 2.48
CA THR A 133 30.79 3.83 1.40
C THR A 133 31.03 2.63 0.51
N GLY A 134 30.68 1.43 0.96
CA GLY A 134 30.73 0.21 0.15
C GLY A 134 30.89 -1.06 0.97
N TYR A 135 31.03 -2.18 0.25
CA TYR A 135 31.22 -3.50 0.86
C TYR A 135 32.22 -4.33 0.06
N LEU A 136 32.79 -5.32 0.73
CA LEU A 136 33.66 -6.34 0.14
C LEU A 136 33.05 -7.71 0.40
N ASN A 137 33.00 -8.56 -0.64
CA ASN A 137 32.59 -9.95 -0.52
C ASN A 137 33.77 -10.81 -0.04
N ARG A 138 33.51 -11.76 0.87
CA ARG A 138 34.54 -12.59 1.51
C ARG A 138 34.38 -14.08 1.19
#